data_AF-A0A327VHA2-F1
#
_entry.id   AF-A0A327VHA2-F1
#
_cell.length_a   1.000
_cell.length_b   1.000
_cell.length_c   1.000
_cell.angle_alpha   90.00
_cell.angle_beta   90.00
_cell.angle_gamma   90.00
#
_symmetry.space_group_name_H-M   'P 1'
#
loop_
_entity.id
_entity.type
_entity.pdbx_description
1 polymer ?
#
loop_
_entity_poly.entity_id
_entity_poly.type
_entity_poly.pdbx_seq_one_letter_code
_entity_poly.pdbx_strand_id
1 'polypeptide(L)' 'MEVTEIERIPDTASVMTTYRVDLDGDGQLLGYEQTQRYSKGQIDRR' A
#
# COMPACT_ATOMS: atom_id res chain seq x y z
N MET A 1 -32.14 4.65 -4.29
CA MET A 1 -31.12 3.60 -4.48
C MET A 1 -29.81 4.31 -4.64
N GLU A 2 -28.94 4.20 -3.65
CA GLU A 2 -27.60 4.80 -3.68
C GLU A 2 -26.66 3.74 -4.25
N VAL A 3 -26.15 3.98 -5.44
CA VAL A 3 -25.18 3.11 -6.12
C VAL A 3 -23.81 3.70 -5.83
N THR A 4 -23.05 3.05 -4.97
CA THR A 4 -21.62 3.33 -4.82
C THR A 4 -20.87 2.44 -5.80
N GLU A 5 -20.39 3.02 -6.90
CA GLU A 5 -19.46 2.34 -7.79
C GLU A 5 -18.14 2.12 -7.04
N ILE A 6 -17.77 0.85 -6.83
CA ILE A 6 -16.45 0.50 -6.32
C ILE A 6 -15.47 0.58 -7.48
N GLU A 7 -14.38 1.35 -7.34
CA GLU A 7 -13.32 1.42 -8.35
C GLU A 7 -12.86 0.00 -8.73
N ARG A 8 -12.99 -0.32 -10.02
CA ARG A 8 -12.66 -1.63 -10.57
C ARG A 8 -11.15 -1.82 -10.49
N ILE A 9 -10.67 -2.69 -9.60
CA ILE A 9 -9.27 -3.15 -9.63
C ILE A 9 -9.12 -3.92 -10.95
N PRO A 10 -8.29 -3.46 -11.91
CA PRO A 10 -8.15 -4.17 -13.18
C PRO A 10 -7.55 -5.55 -12.93
N ASP A 11 -7.90 -6.52 -13.79
CA ASP A 11 -7.63 -7.97 -13.60
C ASP A 11 -6.13 -8.34 -13.48
N THR A 12 -5.21 -7.36 -13.55
CA THR A 12 -3.75 -7.49 -13.32
C THR A 12 -3.13 -6.30 -12.56
N ALA A 13 -3.88 -5.57 -11.73
CA ALA A 13 -3.26 -4.57 -10.84
C ALA A 13 -2.48 -5.26 -9.72
N SER A 14 -1.14 -5.30 -9.81
CA SER A 14 -0.32 -5.56 -8.63
C SER A 14 -0.37 -4.33 -7.71
N VAL A 15 -0.71 -4.52 -6.44
CA VAL A 15 -0.67 -3.45 -5.43
C VAL A 15 0.66 -3.53 -4.69
N MET A 16 1.41 -2.42 -4.69
CA MET A 16 2.61 -2.25 -3.87
C MET A 16 2.23 -1.56 -2.57
N THR A 17 2.84 -1.98 -1.46
CA THR A 17 2.66 -1.38 -0.13
C THR A 17 3.99 -0.93 0.43
N THR A 18 4.00 0.24 1.08
CA THR A 18 5.13 0.72 1.87
C THR A 18 4.87 0.51 3.36
N TYR A 19 5.81 -0.12 4.05
CA TYR A 19 5.79 -0.29 5.50
C TYR A 19 6.79 0.67 6.14
N ARG A 20 6.36 1.38 7.18
CA ARG A 20 7.26 2.03 8.12
C ARG A 20 7.43 1.11 9.32
N VAL A 21 8.66 0.94 9.77
CA VAL A 21 9.01 0.10 10.91
C VAL A 21 9.82 0.95 11.88
N ASP A 22 9.39 0.96 13.13
CA ASP A 22 10.11 1.61 14.22
C ASP A 22 10.75 0.53 15.09
N LEU A 23 12.07 0.67 15.30
CA LEU A 23 12.87 -0.25 16.10
C LEU A 23 13.45 0.48 17.31
N ASP A 24 13.70 -0.26 18.40
CA ASP A 24 14.46 0.25 19.54
C ASP A 24 15.98 0.20 19.29
N GLY A 25 16.76 0.59 20.31
CA GLY A 25 18.23 0.61 20.24
C GLY A 25 18.87 -0.77 20.07
N ASP A 26 18.15 -1.85 20.38
CA ASP A 26 18.58 -3.23 20.24
C ASP A 26 18.03 -3.89 18.97
N GLY A 27 17.28 -3.13 18.14
CA GLY A 27 16.68 -3.61 16.90
C GLY A 27 15.37 -4.38 17.08
N GLN A 28 14.73 -4.32 18.25
CA GLN A 28 13.42 -4.93 18.47
C GLN A 28 12.30 -4.07 17.88
N LEU A 29 11.27 -4.73 17.34
CA LEU A 29 10.12 -4.08 16.72
C LEU A 29 9.26 -3.36 17.78
N LEU A 30 9.24 -2.03 17.74
CA LEU A 30 8.36 -1.21 18.57
C LEU A 30 7.01 -0.95 17.90
N GLY A 31 6.98 -0.90 16.56
CA GLY A 31 5.77 -0.65 15.81
C GLY A 31 5.97 -0.76 14.31
N TYR A 32 4.86 -0.97 13.60
CA TYR A 32 4.83 -0.89 12.15
C TYR A 32 3.50 -0.27 11.69
N GLU A 33 3.55 0.54 10.64
CA GLU A 33 2.35 1.11 10.01
C GLU A 33 2.39 0.94 8.48
N GLN A 34 1.21 0.65 7.90
CA GLN A 34 1.02 0.62 6.45
C GLN A 34 0.80 2.05 5.98
N THR A 35 1.78 2.61 5.26
CA THR A 35 1.76 4.04 4.94
C THR A 35 0.93 4.33 3.69
N GLN A 36 1.09 3.56 2.60
CA GLN A 36 0.38 3.79 1.33
C GLN A 36 0.24 2.50 0.51
N ARG A 37 -0.76 2.47 -0.38
CA ARG A 37 -0.95 1.44 -1.41
C ARG A 37 -0.88 2.10 -2.78
N TYR A 38 -0.11 1.50 -3.70
CA TYR A 38 0.02 2.00 -5.07
C TYR A 38 -0.29 0.89 -6.07
N SER A 39 -1.03 1.20 -7.12
CA SER A 39 -1.16 0.29 -8.27
C SER A 39 0.14 0.32 -9.08
N LYS A 40 0.73 -0.85 -9.34
CA LYS A 40 2.03 -1.02 -10.04
C LYS A 40 2.10 -0.29 -11.39
N GLY A 41 0.98 -0.10 -12.10
CA GLY A 41 0.90 0.68 -13.34
C GLY A 41 1.12 2.19 -13.19
N GLN A 42 1.13 2.75 -11.97
CA GLN A 42 1.49 4.15 -11.72
C GLN A 42 3.00 4.36 -11.48
N ILE A 43 3.75 3.31 -11.15
CA ILE A 43 5.19 3.39 -10.89
C ILE A 43 6.00 3.31 -12.21
N ASP A 44 5.43 2.69 -13.23
CA ASP A 44 6.01 2.56 -14.59
C ASP A 44 5.69 3.76 -15.49
N ARG A 45 5.84 4.98 -14.97
CA ARG A 45 5.95 6.21 -15.79
C ARG A 45 7.28 6.86 -15.46
N ARG A 46 8.33 6.37 -16.09
CA ARG A 46 9.59 7.11 -16.21
C ARG A 46 10.14 6.96 -17.61
#